data_AF-A0A5K0V119-F1
#
_entry.id   AF-A0A5K0V119-F1
#
_cell.length_a   1.000
_cell.length_b   1.000
_cell.length_c   1.000
_cell.angle_alpha   90.00
_cell.angle_beta   90.00
_cell.angle_gamma   90.00
#
_symmetry.space_group_name_H-M   'P 1'
#
loop_
_entity.id
_entity.type
_entity.pdbx_description
1 polymer ?
#
loop_
_entity_poly.entity_id
_entity_poly.type
_entity_poly.pdbx_seq_one_letter_code
_entity_poly.pdbx_strand_id
1 'polypeptide(L)'
;IVIVSWILGLLIIGINVYYLSTGFVDWLVHNNLPKVGNIFIGIIVFPLMGLYVGAVAYLTMRKDRVVTYVDRAKVEQFENHVQSEKELQ
;
A
#
# COMPACT_ATOMS: atom_id res chain seq x y z
N ILE A 1 -14.15 1.67 4.41
CA ILE A 1 -13.34 2.76 3.78
C ILE A 1 -11.87 2.33 3.63
N VAL A 2 -11.18 1.87 4.69
CA VAL A 2 -9.78 1.42 4.64
C VAL A 2 -9.51 0.35 3.56
N ILE A 3 -10.35 -0.70 3.49
CA ILE A 3 -10.21 -1.79 2.51
C ILE A 3 -10.32 -1.29 1.06
N VAL A 4 -11.26 -0.38 0.79
CA VAL A 4 -11.45 0.18 -0.55
C VAL A 4 -10.27 1.08 -0.93
N SER A 5 -9.80 1.91 0.00
CA SER A 5 -8.61 2.76 -0.23
C SER A 5 -7.34 1.94 -0.47
N TRP A 6 -7.22 0.78 0.16
CA TRP A 6 -6.12 -0.15 -0.02
C TRP A 6 -6.11 -0.80 -1.39
N ILE A 7 -7.26 -1.30 -1.83
CA ILE A 7 -7.42 -1.91 -3.16
C ILE A 7 -7.14 -0.87 -4.23
N LEU A 8 -7.65 0.36 -4.07
CA LEU A 8 -7.37 1.46 -5.01
C LEU A 8 -5.88 1.84 -5.02
N GLY A 9 -5.22 1.91 -3.87
CA GLY A 9 -3.78 2.19 -3.78
C GLY A 9 -2.93 1.10 -4.46
N LEU A 10 -3.20 -0.17 -4.18
CA LEU A 10 -2.53 -1.29 -4.84
C LEU A 10 -2.80 -1.33 -6.34
N LEU A 11 -4.03 -1.04 -6.75
CA LEU A 11 -4.42 -1.05 -8.15
C LEU A 11 -3.72 0.06 -8.95
N ILE A 12 -3.68 1.28 -8.42
CA ILE A 12 -3.00 2.42 -9.06
C ILE A 12 -1.50 2.18 -9.16
N ILE A 13 -0.88 1.72 -8.07
CA ILE A 13 0.55 1.41 -8.03
C ILE A 13 0.87 0.26 -9.01
N GLY A 14 0.07 -0.81 -9.00
CA GLY A 14 0.26 -1.96 -9.89
C GLY A 14 0.09 -1.60 -11.37
N ILE A 15 -0.91 -0.79 -11.72
CA ILE A 15 -1.13 -0.38 -13.11
C ILE A 15 -0.02 0.52 -13.63
N ASN A 16 0.50 1.41 -12.77
CA ASN A 16 1.61 2.29 -13.12
C ASN A 16 2.88 1.46 -13.39
N VAL A 17 3.18 0.52 -12.50
CA VAL A 17 4.30 -0.42 -12.61
C VAL A 17 4.16 -1.31 -13.84
N TYR A 18 2.95 -1.78 -14.18
CA TYR A 18 2.69 -2.54 -15.39
C TYR A 18 2.99 -1.73 -16.65
N TYR A 19 2.49 -0.49 -16.74
CA TYR A 19 2.72 0.38 -17.89
C TYR A 19 4.21 0.71 -18.05
N LEU A 20 4.89 1.05 -16.95
CA LEU A 20 6.32 1.36 -16.96
C LEU A 20 7.13 0.13 -17.37
N SER A 21 6.85 -1.03 -16.78
CA SER A 21 7.56 -2.28 -17.10
C SER A 21 7.35 -2.72 -18.53
N THR A 22 6.13 -2.60 -19.05
CA THR A 22 5.81 -3.07 -20.41
C THR A 22 6.44 -2.14 -21.44
N GLY A 23 6.35 -0.82 -21.26
CA GLY A 23 7.05 0.13 -22.13
C GLY A 23 8.57 0.04 -22.01
N PHE A 24 9.08 -0.25 -20.81
CA PHE A 24 10.51 -0.43 -20.59
C PHE A 24 11.04 -1.73 -21.19
N VAL A 25 10.31 -2.85 -21.07
CA VAL A 25 10.64 -4.13 -21.72
C VAL A 25 10.51 -4.02 -23.24
N ASP A 26 9.47 -3.34 -23.73
CA ASP A 26 9.30 -3.10 -25.16
C ASP A 26 10.45 -2.25 -25.73
N TRP A 27 10.82 -1.18 -25.03
CA TRP A 27 12.02 -0.40 -25.31
C TRP A 27 13.28 -1.28 -25.27
N LEU A 28 13.40 -2.14 -24.26
CA LEU A 28 14.54 -3.03 -24.08
C LEU A 28 14.70 -3.99 -25.28
N VAL A 29 13.60 -4.52 -25.81
CA VAL A 29 13.61 -5.50 -26.92
C VAL A 29 13.78 -4.85 -28.29
N HIS A 30 13.26 -3.64 -28.50
CA HIS A 30 13.30 -2.96 -29.81
C HIS A 30 14.54 -2.08 -30.03
N ASN A 31 15.33 -1.78 -28.99
CA ASN A 31 16.56 -1.00 -29.15
C ASN A 31 17.73 -1.89 -29.57
N ASN A 32 18.66 -1.30 -30.32
CA ASN A 32 19.90 -1.92 -30.82
C ASN A 32 20.95 -2.21 -29.70
N LEU A 33 20.50 -2.35 -28.46
CA LEU A 33 21.36 -2.59 -27.30
C LEU A 33 21.88 -4.04 -27.33
N PRO A 34 23.14 -4.28 -26.93
CA PRO A 34 23.69 -5.62 -26.86
C PRO A 34 22.84 -6.49 -25.93
N LYS A 35 22.48 -7.69 -26.39
CA LYS A 35 21.60 -8.68 -25.73
C LYS A 35 21.90 -8.91 -24.24
N VAL A 36 23.16 -8.72 -23.85
CA VAL A 36 23.65 -8.83 -22.48
C VAL A 36 23.10 -7.72 -21.58
N GLY A 37 23.01 -6.48 -22.07
CA GLY A 37 22.44 -5.34 -21.32
C GLY A 37 20.98 -5.60 -20.91
N ASN A 38 20.18 -6.17 -21.81
CA ASN A 38 18.79 -6.55 -21.52
C ASN A 38 18.67 -7.51 -20.34
N ILE A 39 19.55 -8.51 -20.29
CA ILE A 39 19.52 -9.54 -19.25
C ILE A 39 19.92 -8.95 -17.90
N PHE A 40 20.95 -8.10 -17.85
CA PHE A 40 21.35 -7.40 -16.64
C PHE A 40 20.21 -6.54 -16.07
N ILE A 41 19.56 -5.78 -16.95
CA ILE A 41 18.46 -4.89 -16.58
C ILE A 41 17.25 -5.70 -16.08
N GLY A 42 16.91 -6.81 -16.75
CA GLY A 42 15.84 -7.71 -16.32
C GLY A 42 16.12 -8.36 -14.95
N ILE A 43 17.35 -8.81 -14.70
CA ILE A 43 17.77 -9.42 -13.43
C ILE A 43 17.70 -8.42 -12.27
N ILE A 44 17.90 -7.12 -12.52
CA ILE A 44 17.78 -6.08 -11.49
C ILE A 44 16.31 -5.71 -11.28
N VAL A 45 15.57 -5.46 -12.37
CA VAL A 45 14.18 -4.97 -12.30
C VAL A 45 13.24 -6.02 -11.73
N PHE A 46 13.42 -7.31 -12.05
CA PHE A 46 12.55 -8.39 -11.59
C PHE A 46 12.47 -8.53 -10.06
N PRO A 47 13.58 -8.68 -9.31
CA PRO A 47 13.55 -8.71 -7.86
C PRO A 47 13.14 -7.36 -7.27
N LEU A 48 13.49 -6.24 -7.89
CA LEU A 48 13.06 -4.91 -7.43
C LEU A 48 11.53 -4.77 -7.47
N MET A 49 10.89 -5.28 -8.54
CA MET A 49 9.43 -5.30 -8.70
C MET A 49 8.76 -6.18 -7.65
N GLY A 50 9.27 -7.39 -7.45
CA GLY A 50 8.75 -8.32 -6.45
C GLY A 50 8.89 -7.78 -5.03
N LEU A 51 10.03 -7.17 -4.72
CA LEU A 51 10.32 -6.57 -3.42
C LEU A 51 9.49 -5.31 -3.19
N TYR A 52 9.23 -4.51 -4.23
CA TYR A 52 8.35 -3.34 -4.15
C TYR A 52 6.90 -3.74 -3.81
N VAL A 53 6.32 -4.69 -4.56
CA VAL A 53 4.96 -5.19 -4.28
C VAL A 53 4.91 -5.88 -2.91
N GLY A 54 5.92 -6.70 -2.58
CA GLY A 54 6.05 -7.37 -1.30
C GLY A 54 6.18 -6.39 -0.12
N ALA A 55 6.95 -5.32 -0.27
CA ALA A 55 7.13 -4.28 0.74
C ALA A 55 5.85 -3.46 0.94
N VAL A 56 5.15 -3.09 -0.15
CA VAL A 56 3.86 -2.41 -0.06
C VAL A 56 2.85 -3.29 0.65
N ALA A 57 2.71 -4.58 0.28
CA ALA A 57 1.83 -5.52 0.98
C ALA A 57 2.25 -5.74 2.45
N TYR A 58 3.54 -5.81 2.73
CA TYR A 58 4.08 -6.04 4.06
C TYR A 58 3.86 -4.85 5.00
N LEU A 59 4.15 -3.62 4.56
CA LEU A 59 3.97 -2.41 5.39
C LEU A 59 2.54 -2.28 5.90
N THR A 60 1.64 -2.71 5.04
CA THR A 60 0.24 -2.39 5.08
C THR A 60 -0.45 -3.50 5.90
N MET A 61 -0.04 -4.78 5.76
CA MET A 61 -0.39 -5.85 6.72
C MET A 61 0.21 -5.68 8.14
N ARG A 62 1.38 -5.03 8.28
CA ARG A 62 2.13 -4.99 9.55
C ARG A 62 1.63 -3.94 10.55
N LYS A 63 0.87 -2.92 10.15
CA LYS A 63 0.51 -1.81 11.05
C LYS A 63 -0.98 -1.55 11.23
N ASP A 64 -1.84 -1.93 10.26
CA ASP A 64 -3.30 -1.75 10.41
C ASP A 64 -3.96 -2.78 11.34
N ARG A 65 -3.18 -3.73 11.87
CA ARG A 65 -3.58 -4.62 12.97
C ARG A 65 -3.22 -4.10 14.37
N VAL A 66 -2.83 -2.83 14.51
CA VAL A 66 -2.81 -2.17 15.82
C VAL A 66 -4.07 -1.31 15.91
N VAL A 67 -5.15 -2.00 16.25
CA VAL A 67 -6.28 -1.57 17.09
C VAL A 67 -6.26 -0.08 17.47
N THR A 68 -6.41 0.81 16.49
CA THR A 68 -6.85 2.19 16.77
C THR A 68 -8.38 2.23 16.66
N TYR A 69 -9.01 1.16 17.11
CA TYR A 69 -10.25 1.27 17.86
C TYR A 69 -9.82 1.63 19.29
N VAL A 70 -9.22 2.81 19.47
CA VAL A 70 -9.34 3.50 20.76
C VAL A 70 -10.78 3.95 20.80
N ASP A 71 -11.63 2.98 21.12
CA ASP A 71 -12.76 3.11 22.02
C ASP A 71 -13.51 4.45 21.94
N ARG A 72 -14.01 4.81 20.75
CA ARG A 72 -15.00 5.89 20.63
C ARG A 72 -16.21 5.61 21.52
N ALA A 73 -16.54 4.34 21.71
CA ALA A 73 -17.59 3.90 22.63
C ALA A 73 -17.28 4.29 24.09
N LYS A 74 -16.04 4.16 24.56
CA LYS A 74 -15.64 4.55 25.93
C LYS A 74 -15.47 6.05 26.10
N VAL A 75 -15.07 6.78 25.06
CA VAL A 75 -15.07 8.25 25.10
C VAL A 75 -16.51 8.77 25.19
N GLU A 76 -17.43 8.28 24.36
CA GLU A 76 -18.86 8.64 24.44
C GLU A 76 -19.49 8.20 25.76
N GLN A 77 -19.19 7.01 26.27
CA GLN A 77 -19.75 6.52 27.52
C GLN A 77 -19.22 7.31 28.73
N PHE A 78 -17.97 7.77 28.69
CA PHE A 78 -17.41 8.65 29.71
C PHE A 78 -18.03 10.05 29.67
N GLU A 79 -18.22 10.63 28.47
CA GLU A 79 -18.87 11.94 28.30
C GLU A 79 -20.33 11.91 28.78
N ASN A 80 -21.07 10.86 28.43
CA ASN A 80 -22.47 10.69 28.85
C ASN A 80 -22.61 10.52 30.38
N HIS A 81 -21.67 9.81 31.03
CA HIS A 81 -21.66 9.66 32.48
C HIS A 81 -21.29 10.95 33.21
N VAL A 82 -20.37 11.75 32.67
CA VAL A 82 -20.03 13.06 33.24
C VAL A 82 -21.17 14.06 33.06
N GLN A 83 -21.95 13.94 31.98
CA GLN A 83 -23.12 14.78 31.75
C GLN A 83 -24.28 14.43 32.70
N SER A 84 -24.55 13.14 32.97
CA SER A 84 -25.63 12.74 33.89
C SER A 84 -25.39 13.20 35.33
N GLU A 85 -24.13 13.23 35.77
CA GLU A 85 -23.76 13.72 37.11
C GLU A 85 -23.97 15.24 37.24
N LYS A 86 -23.83 16.01 36.16
CA LYS A 86 -24.05 17.46 36.16
C LYS A 86 -25.52 17.88 36.16
N GLU A 87 -26.40 17.06 35.59
CA GLU A 87 -27.85 17.31 35.56
C GLU A 87 -28.54 16.95 36.89
N LEU A 88 -27.88 16.12 37.72
CA LEU A 88 -28.35 15.68 39.03
C LEU A 88 -27.91 16.59 40.20
N GLN A 89 -27.04 17.58 39.94
CA GLN A 89 -26.59 18.59 40.91
C GLN A 89 -27.18 19.96 40.59
#